data_AF-A0A8T2FLY0-F1
#
_entry.id   AF-A0A8T2FLY0-F1
#
_cell.length_a   1.000
_cell.length_b   1.000
_cell.length_c   1.000
_cell.angle_alpha   90.00
_cell.angle_beta   90.00
_cell.angle_gamma   90.00
#
_symmetry.space_group_name_H-M   'P 1'
#
loop_
_entity.id
_entity.type
_entity.pdbx_description
1 polymer ?
#
loop_
_entity_poly.entity_id
_entity_poly.type
_entity_poly.pdbx_seq_one_letter_code
_entity_poly.pdbx_strand_id
1 'polypeptide(L)'
;MLKLWRWYQRCLTVHPVKTQVISSGFLWGFGDVTAQYITHSTAKRRLLRLTETNKDVDADAEFKVNWKRDAEFKVNWKRVAITSMFGFGFVGPVGHFWYEGLDKFIKLKLRYVPKSTRFVAAKVAMDGLIFGPIDLLVFFTYMGFATGKNTAEVKEGLKRDFLPALALEGGAWPLLQIANFRYVPVQYQLLYVNIFCLVDSAFLSWVEQQKDAAWKQWFTSSFQPLKERGGQGGV
;
A
#
# COMPACT_ATOMS: atom_id res chain seq x y z
N MET A 1 -15.33 -20.26 -11.15
CA MET A 1 -15.28 -19.22 -10.10
C MET A 1 -16.08 -19.58 -8.83
N LEU A 2 -17.35 -20.00 -8.93
CA LEU A 2 -18.18 -20.36 -7.75
C LEU A 2 -17.62 -21.49 -6.86
N LYS A 3 -16.95 -22.50 -7.44
CA LYS A 3 -16.37 -23.63 -6.67
C LYS A 3 -15.20 -23.19 -5.76
N LEU A 4 -14.31 -22.34 -6.27
CA LEU A 4 -13.17 -21.82 -5.51
C LEU A 4 -13.63 -20.90 -4.38
N TRP A 5 -14.61 -20.04 -4.65
CA TRP A 5 -15.21 -19.18 -3.61
C TRP A 5 -15.85 -20.02 -2.50
N ARG A 6 -16.67 -21.02 -2.83
CA ARG A 6 -17.27 -21.91 -1.83
C ARG A 6 -16.22 -22.68 -1.03
N TRP A 7 -15.14 -23.11 -1.66
CA TRP A 7 -14.01 -23.75 -0.97
C TRP A 7 -13.34 -22.79 0.01
N TYR A 8 -13.03 -21.56 -0.41
CA TYR A 8 -12.48 -20.53 0.46
C TYR A 8 -13.42 -20.24 1.64
N GLN A 9 -14.72 -20.11 1.40
CA GLN A 9 -15.72 -19.92 2.46
C GLN A 9 -15.69 -21.06 3.48
N ARG A 10 -15.58 -22.32 3.04
CA ARG A 10 -15.45 -23.48 3.95
C ARG A 10 -14.16 -23.43 4.76
N CYS A 11 -13.04 -23.11 4.13
CA CYS A 11 -11.77 -22.95 4.84
C CYS A 11 -11.86 -21.85 5.90
N LEU A 12 -12.48 -20.72 5.55
CA LEU A 12 -12.66 -19.59 6.45
C LEU A 12 -13.59 -19.91 7.62
N THR A 13 -14.64 -20.72 7.42
CA THR A 13 -15.53 -21.12 8.51
C THR A 13 -14.89 -22.12 9.47
N VAL A 14 -14.06 -23.02 8.97
CA VAL A 14 -13.41 -24.07 9.80
C VAL A 14 -12.12 -23.55 10.45
N HIS A 15 -11.33 -22.78 9.71
CA HIS A 15 -10.04 -22.26 10.14
C HIS A 15 -9.90 -20.77 9.78
N PRO A 16 -10.62 -19.86 10.46
CA PRO A 16 -10.69 -18.46 10.07
C PRO A 16 -9.32 -17.77 10.06
N VAL A 17 -8.56 -17.89 11.16
CA VAL A 17 -7.23 -17.29 11.29
C VAL A 17 -6.28 -17.82 10.23
N LYS A 18 -6.13 -19.15 10.12
CA LYS A 18 -5.18 -19.77 9.18
C LYS A 18 -5.51 -19.39 7.73
N THR A 19 -6.79 -19.42 7.37
CA THR A 19 -7.23 -19.08 6.00
C THR A 19 -6.90 -17.63 5.67
N GLN A 20 -7.18 -16.71 6.61
CA GLN A 20 -6.89 -15.29 6.43
C GLN A 20 -5.39 -15.03 6.34
N VAL A 21 -4.59 -15.58 7.26
CA VAL A 21 -3.12 -15.50 7.26
C VAL A 21 -2.54 -15.97 5.93
N ILE A 22 -2.96 -17.14 5.46
CA ILE A 22 -2.45 -17.70 4.21
C ILE A 22 -2.84 -16.83 3.02
N SER A 23 -4.11 -16.41 2.95
CA SER A 23 -4.57 -15.56 1.86
C SER A 23 -3.89 -14.18 1.83
N SER A 24 -3.63 -13.58 3.00
CA SER A 24 -2.89 -12.32 3.10
C SER A 24 -1.48 -12.46 2.55
N GLY A 25 -0.73 -13.48 2.94
CA GLY A 25 0.64 -13.69 2.46
C GLY A 25 0.73 -13.79 0.93
N PHE A 26 -0.14 -14.58 0.31
CA PHE A 26 -0.19 -14.72 -1.14
C PHE A 26 -0.63 -13.43 -1.85
N LEU A 27 -1.64 -12.73 -1.33
CA LEU A 27 -2.11 -11.47 -1.91
C LEU A 27 -1.01 -10.40 -1.85
N TRP A 28 -0.31 -10.28 -0.72
CA TRP A 28 0.79 -9.33 -0.58
C TRP A 28 1.94 -9.62 -1.55
N GLY A 29 2.33 -10.88 -1.71
CA GLY A 29 3.32 -11.28 -2.71
C GLY A 29 2.89 -10.95 -4.15
N PHE A 30 1.63 -11.27 -4.50
CA PHE A 30 1.08 -10.96 -5.82
C PHE A 30 0.97 -9.45 -6.07
N GLY A 31 0.60 -8.68 -5.05
CA GLY A 31 0.57 -7.22 -5.08
C GLY A 31 1.94 -6.63 -5.33
N ASP A 32 2.96 -7.18 -4.69
CA ASP A 32 4.33 -6.76 -4.90
C ASP A 32 4.79 -6.97 -6.34
N VAL A 33 4.53 -8.16 -6.92
CA VAL A 33 4.83 -8.44 -8.34
C VAL A 33 4.12 -7.45 -9.26
N THR A 34 2.84 -7.16 -8.98
CA THR A 34 2.05 -6.19 -9.74
C THR A 34 2.62 -4.77 -9.65
N ALA A 35 2.99 -4.33 -8.45
CA ALA A 35 3.60 -3.03 -8.21
C ALA A 35 4.95 -2.90 -8.93
N GLN A 36 5.78 -3.94 -8.88
CA GLN A 36 7.05 -4.00 -9.61
C GLN A 36 6.81 -3.90 -11.12
N TYR A 37 5.81 -4.63 -11.64
CA TYR A 37 5.45 -4.59 -13.07
C TYR A 37 4.97 -3.20 -13.51
N ILE A 38 4.12 -2.54 -12.72
CA ILE A 38 3.61 -1.19 -13.01
C ILE A 38 4.75 -0.18 -12.99
N THR A 39 5.63 -0.26 -11.99
CA THR A 39 6.81 0.61 -11.88
C THR A 39 7.73 0.44 -13.10
N HIS A 40 8.04 -0.81 -13.47
CA HIS A 40 8.88 -1.10 -14.62
C HIS A 40 8.24 -0.66 -15.95
N SER A 41 6.98 -1.06 -16.19
CA SER A 41 6.28 -0.71 -17.42
C SER A 41 6.15 0.79 -17.61
N THR A 42 6.05 1.54 -16.52
CA THR A 42 5.98 3.00 -16.60
C THR A 42 7.34 3.67 -16.75
N ALA A 43 8.37 3.20 -16.04
CA ALA A 43 9.74 3.68 -16.25
C ALA A 43 10.16 3.51 -17.72
N LYS A 44 9.84 2.35 -18.30
CA LYS A 44 10.05 2.05 -19.72
C LYS A 44 9.33 3.03 -20.65
N ARG A 45 8.05 3.35 -20.38
CA ARG A 45 7.29 4.35 -21.17
C ARG A 45 7.91 5.75 -21.08
N ARG A 46 8.36 6.18 -19.90
CA ARG A 46 9.02 7.50 -19.73
C ARG A 46 10.31 7.57 -20.53
N LEU A 47 11.12 6.51 -20.47
CA LEU A 47 12.38 6.44 -21.21
C LEU A 47 12.15 6.43 -22.72
N LEU A 48 11.19 5.64 -23.21
CA LEU A 48 10.81 5.67 -24.63
C LEU A 48 10.38 7.06 -25.10
N ARG A 49 9.58 7.78 -24.31
CA ARG A 49 9.21 9.16 -24.64
C ARG A 49 10.42 10.08 -24.71
N LEU A 50 11.34 10.01 -23.76
CA LEU A 50 12.56 10.82 -23.77
C LEU A 50 13.44 10.51 -25.00
N THR A 51 13.55 9.23 -25.38
CA THR A 51 14.26 8.82 -26.60
C THR A 51 13.56 9.30 -27.86
N GLU A 52 12.22 9.33 -27.91
CA GLU A 52 11.46 9.89 -29.03
C GLU A 52 11.60 11.41 -29.16
N THR A 53 11.68 12.13 -28.04
CA THR A 53 11.89 13.59 -28.05
C THR A 53 13.32 13.96 -28.47
N ASN A 54 14.32 13.14 -28.14
CA ASN A 54 15.73 13.32 -28.53
C ASN A 54 16.09 12.70 -29.90
N LYS A 55 15.12 12.63 -30.83
CA LYS A 55 15.24 11.95 -32.13
C LYS A 55 16.37 12.44 -33.05
N ASP A 56 17.04 13.55 -32.74
CA ASP A 56 18.16 14.09 -33.52
C ASP A 56 19.52 13.43 -33.23
N VAL A 57 19.59 12.49 -32.27
CA VAL A 57 20.81 11.72 -32.00
C VAL A 57 20.62 10.31 -32.53
N ASP A 58 21.36 9.96 -33.59
CA ASP A 58 21.48 8.60 -34.14
C ASP A 58 21.99 7.64 -33.06
N ALA A 59 21.07 7.12 -32.25
CA ALA A 59 21.41 6.17 -31.20
C ALA A 59 21.82 4.84 -31.86
N ASP A 60 23.10 4.47 -31.67
CA ASP A 60 23.72 3.25 -32.18
C ASP A 60 22.84 2.01 -31.95
N ALA A 61 22.85 1.11 -32.95
CA ALA A 61 22.09 -0.15 -32.89
C ALA A 61 22.46 -1.00 -31.65
N GLU A 62 23.71 -0.91 -31.20
CA GLU A 62 24.21 -1.58 -29.98
C GLU A 62 23.61 -0.97 -28.70
N PHE A 63 23.48 0.37 -28.63
CA PHE A 63 22.79 1.05 -27.53
C PHE A 63 21.31 0.64 -27.47
N LYS A 64 20.63 0.57 -28.62
CA LYS A 64 19.24 0.11 -28.69
C LYS A 64 19.08 -1.34 -28.22
N VAL A 65 20.02 -2.24 -28.53
CA VAL A 65 20.00 -3.65 -28.10
C VAL A 65 20.28 -3.80 -26.61
N ASN A 66 21.30 -3.12 -26.07
CA ASN A 66 21.62 -3.15 -24.63
C ASN A 66 20.49 -2.55 -23.80
N TRP A 67 19.93 -1.40 -24.22
CA TRP A 67 18.75 -0.81 -23.59
C TRP A 67 17.54 -1.77 -23.59
N LYS A 68 17.29 -2.49 -24.69
CA LYS A 68 16.17 -3.44 -24.77
C LYS A 68 16.32 -4.61 -23.79
N ARG A 69 17.57 -5.06 -23.58
CA ARG A 69 17.94 -6.11 -22.62
C ARG A 69 17.83 -5.63 -21.16
N ASP A 70 18.23 -4.40 -20.89
CA ASP A 70 18.12 -3.78 -19.56
C ASP A 70 16.69 -3.36 -19.21
N ALA A 71 15.85 -3.15 -20.23
CA ALA A 71 14.41 -2.89 -20.12
C ALA A 71 13.54 -4.17 -20.09
N GLU A 72 14.15 -5.33 -19.84
CA GLU A 72 13.43 -6.56 -19.54
C GLU A 72 12.95 -6.55 -18.07
N PHE A 73 11.67 -6.85 -17.88
CA PHE A 73 11.08 -6.90 -16.56
C PHE A 73 11.63 -8.09 -15.77
N LYS A 74 12.44 -7.83 -14.75
CA LYS A 74 12.93 -8.84 -13.80
C LYS A 74 12.26 -8.65 -12.45
N VAL A 75 11.58 -9.70 -11.99
CA VAL A 75 10.92 -9.71 -10.67
C VAL A 75 11.98 -9.83 -9.59
N ASN A 76 11.99 -8.88 -8.65
CA ASN A 76 12.77 -8.96 -7.43
C ASN A 76 12.08 -9.91 -6.44
N TRP A 77 12.43 -11.19 -6.54
CA TRP A 77 11.90 -12.25 -5.67
C TRP A 77 12.21 -12.05 -4.19
N LYS A 78 13.34 -11.41 -3.85
CA LYS A 78 13.67 -11.05 -2.47
C LYS A 78 12.62 -10.09 -1.90
N ARG A 79 12.25 -9.05 -2.66
CA ARG A 79 11.20 -8.10 -2.25
C ARG A 79 9.84 -8.78 -2.13
N VAL A 80 9.48 -9.64 -3.08
CA VAL A 80 8.23 -10.43 -3.04
C VAL A 80 8.18 -11.31 -1.80
N ALA A 81 9.28 -11.98 -1.44
CA ALA A 81 9.35 -12.81 -0.25
C ALA A 81 9.16 -11.98 1.03
N ILE A 82 9.85 -10.83 1.13
CA ILE A 82 9.73 -9.91 2.27
C ILE A 82 8.29 -9.41 2.43
N THR A 83 7.64 -8.93 1.37
CA THR A 83 6.27 -8.43 1.47
C THR A 83 5.27 -9.56 1.73
N SER A 84 5.48 -10.74 1.17
CA SER A 84 4.67 -11.92 1.49
C SER A 84 4.78 -12.28 2.98
N MET A 85 6.01 -12.26 3.53
CA MET A 85 6.25 -12.50 4.95
C MET A 85 5.55 -11.47 5.84
N PHE A 86 5.48 -10.21 5.43
CA PHE A 86 4.69 -9.19 6.12
C PHE A 86 3.19 -9.55 6.12
N GLY A 87 2.67 -10.00 4.98
CA GLY A 87 1.30 -10.49 4.84
C GLY A 87 0.99 -11.68 5.76
N PHE A 88 1.90 -12.65 5.84
CA PHE A 88 1.76 -13.83 6.71
C PHE A 88 1.93 -13.50 8.20
N GLY A 89 2.93 -12.69 8.55
CA GLY A 89 3.38 -12.49 9.93
C GLY A 89 2.66 -11.35 10.66
N PHE A 90 2.21 -10.33 9.93
CA PHE A 90 1.59 -9.14 10.52
C PHE A 90 0.16 -8.95 10.04
N VAL A 91 -0.05 -8.68 8.75
CA VAL A 91 -1.36 -8.26 8.22
C VAL A 91 -2.43 -9.34 8.39
N GLY A 92 -2.07 -10.60 8.13
CA GLY A 92 -2.92 -11.76 8.37
C GLY A 92 -3.42 -11.88 9.81
N PRO A 93 -2.53 -12.13 10.79
CA PRO A 93 -2.95 -12.36 12.16
C PRO A 93 -3.47 -11.08 12.83
N VAL A 94 -2.75 -9.96 12.71
CA VAL A 94 -3.13 -8.70 13.36
C VAL A 94 -4.42 -8.16 12.75
N GLY A 95 -4.56 -8.18 11.42
CA GLY A 95 -5.78 -7.77 10.74
C GLY A 95 -7.00 -8.60 11.13
N HIS A 96 -6.85 -9.93 11.26
CA HIS A 96 -7.93 -10.80 11.74
C HIS A 96 -8.45 -10.35 13.11
N PHE A 97 -7.55 -10.28 14.10
CA PHE A 97 -7.92 -9.94 15.47
C PHE A 97 -8.38 -8.48 15.60
N TRP A 98 -7.85 -7.58 14.78
CA TRP A 98 -8.27 -6.19 14.73
C TRP A 98 -9.72 -6.05 14.28
N TYR A 99 -10.10 -6.62 13.12
CA TYR A 99 -11.46 -6.47 12.59
C TYR A 99 -12.50 -7.18 13.45
N GLU A 100 -12.18 -8.37 13.98
CA GLU A 100 -13.05 -9.04 14.95
C GLU A 100 -13.16 -8.28 16.28
N GLY A 101 -12.05 -7.77 16.79
CA GLY A 101 -11.97 -7.00 18.02
C GLY A 101 -12.76 -5.71 17.93
N LEU A 102 -12.61 -4.95 16.85
CA LEU A 102 -13.40 -3.75 16.57
C LEU A 102 -14.90 -4.05 16.53
N ASP A 103 -15.28 -5.12 15.85
CA ASP A 103 -16.69 -5.52 15.72
C ASP A 103 -17.30 -5.84 17.10
N LYS A 104 -16.59 -6.65 17.90
CA LYS A 104 -16.98 -7.00 19.27
C LYS A 104 -17.03 -5.76 20.18
N PHE A 105 -16.02 -4.90 20.13
CA PHE A 105 -15.94 -3.69 20.95
C PHE A 105 -17.10 -2.73 20.68
N ILE A 106 -17.40 -2.44 19.42
CA ILE A 106 -18.45 -1.48 19.06
C ILE A 106 -19.85 -2.05 19.37
N LYS A 107 -20.06 -3.34 19.16
CA LYS A 107 -21.33 -4.01 19.50
C LYS A 107 -21.56 -4.10 21.01
N LEU A 108 -20.55 -4.53 21.76
CA LEU A 108 -20.70 -4.86 23.19
C LEU A 108 -20.50 -3.64 24.10
N LYS A 109 -19.51 -2.80 23.81
CA LYS A 109 -19.16 -1.65 24.65
C LYS A 109 -19.88 -0.37 24.23
N LEU A 110 -19.87 -0.04 22.94
CA LEU A 110 -20.57 1.16 22.43
C LEU A 110 -22.05 0.92 22.14
N ARG A 111 -22.51 -0.34 22.11
CA ARG A 111 -23.91 -0.74 21.87
C ARG A 111 -24.51 -0.16 20.59
N TYR A 112 -23.69 0.04 19.57
CA TYR A 112 -24.18 0.54 18.28
C TYR A 112 -24.80 -0.59 17.47
N VAL A 113 -25.94 -0.28 16.84
CA VAL A 113 -26.62 -1.23 15.94
C VAL A 113 -25.71 -1.54 14.76
N PRO A 114 -25.46 -2.82 14.42
CA PRO A 114 -24.64 -3.19 13.29
C PRO A 114 -25.13 -2.53 12.00
N LYS A 115 -24.20 -2.07 11.16
CA LYS A 115 -24.47 -1.35 9.90
C LYS A 115 -25.12 0.03 10.03
N SER A 116 -25.35 0.53 11.25
CA SER A 116 -25.73 1.93 11.47
C SER A 116 -24.61 2.89 11.03
N THR A 117 -24.95 4.12 10.67
CA THR A 117 -23.97 5.16 10.34
C THR A 117 -22.97 5.39 11.48
N ARG A 118 -23.44 5.37 12.75
CA ARG A 118 -22.57 5.48 13.93
C ARG A 118 -21.62 4.29 14.08
N PHE A 119 -22.10 3.08 13.76
CA PHE A 119 -21.30 1.86 13.80
C PHE A 119 -20.15 1.92 12.78
N VAL A 120 -20.47 2.29 11.54
CA VAL A 120 -19.49 2.41 10.47
C VAL A 120 -18.52 3.56 10.76
N ALA A 121 -19.01 4.74 11.14
CA ALA A 121 -18.15 5.88 11.45
C ALA A 121 -17.16 5.58 12.59
N ALA A 122 -17.61 4.89 13.66
CA ALA A 122 -16.72 4.47 14.74
C ALA A 122 -15.65 3.49 14.26
N LYS A 123 -16.02 2.49 13.44
CA LYS A 123 -15.03 1.57 12.85
C LYS A 123 -14.00 2.30 11.99
N VAL A 124 -14.45 3.17 11.10
CA VAL A 124 -13.55 3.94 10.20
C VAL A 124 -12.63 4.85 11.00
N ALA A 125 -13.14 5.52 12.03
CA ALA A 125 -12.33 6.39 12.88
C ALA A 125 -11.27 5.60 13.66
N MET A 126 -11.64 4.47 14.26
CA MET A 126 -10.68 3.64 14.99
C MET A 126 -9.64 3.02 14.04
N ASP A 127 -10.07 2.58 12.86
CA ASP A 127 -9.17 2.04 11.85
C ASP A 127 -8.20 3.11 11.33
N GLY A 128 -8.69 4.27 10.94
CA GLY A 128 -7.87 5.35 10.39
C GLY A 128 -6.99 6.08 11.42
N LEU A 129 -7.42 6.21 12.68
CA LEU A 129 -6.67 6.97 13.69
C LEU A 129 -5.75 6.10 14.55
N ILE A 130 -6.01 4.80 14.66
CA ILE A 130 -5.23 3.88 15.49
C ILE A 130 -4.48 2.90 14.59
N PHE A 131 -5.20 2.12 13.79
CA PHE A 131 -4.57 1.05 13.03
C PHE A 131 -3.73 1.58 11.87
N GLY A 132 -4.23 2.55 11.10
CA GLY A 132 -3.52 3.15 9.98
C GLY A 132 -2.12 3.65 10.34
N PRO A 133 -1.95 4.55 11.34
CA PRO A 133 -0.63 5.04 11.74
C PRO A 133 0.31 3.93 12.24
N ILE A 134 -0.23 2.95 12.98
CA ILE A 134 0.56 1.83 13.51
C ILE A 134 1.01 0.91 12.37
N ASP A 135 0.09 0.50 11.51
CA ASP A 135 0.35 -0.36 10.36
C ASP A 135 1.41 0.27 9.45
N LEU A 136 1.25 1.56 9.13
CA LEU A 136 2.18 2.29 8.28
C LEU A 136 3.58 2.38 8.90
N LEU A 137 3.66 2.67 10.21
CA LEU A 137 4.93 2.73 10.93
C LEU A 137 5.63 1.37 10.93
N VAL A 138 4.90 0.31 11.24
CA VAL A 138 5.43 -1.07 11.28
C VAL A 138 5.85 -1.49 9.87
N PHE A 139 5.06 -1.19 8.85
CA PHE A 139 5.36 -1.50 7.46
C PHE A 139 6.67 -0.83 7.00
N PHE A 140 6.80 0.49 7.13
CA PHE A 140 8.02 1.19 6.71
C PHE A 140 9.26 0.71 7.47
N THR A 141 9.11 0.47 8.78
CA THR A 141 10.21 -0.04 9.62
C THR A 141 10.63 -1.44 9.17
N TYR A 142 9.66 -2.35 9.02
CA TYR A 142 9.89 -3.72 8.58
C TYR A 142 10.54 -3.75 7.19
N MET A 143 9.97 -3.04 6.22
CA MET A 143 10.50 -2.98 4.86
C MET A 143 11.91 -2.40 4.82
N GLY A 144 12.18 -1.38 5.62
CA GLY A 144 13.51 -0.79 5.74
C GLY A 144 14.55 -1.82 6.21
N PHE A 145 14.32 -2.47 7.35
CA PHE A 145 15.27 -3.46 7.87
C PHE A 145 15.35 -4.72 7.01
N ALA A 146 14.23 -5.25 6.51
CA ALA A 146 14.20 -6.46 5.70
C ALA A 146 14.91 -6.28 4.34
N THR A 147 14.95 -5.05 3.82
CA THR A 147 15.73 -4.72 2.62
C THR A 147 17.23 -4.50 2.89
N GLY A 148 17.64 -4.48 4.16
CA GLY A 148 19.03 -4.36 4.58
C GLY A 148 19.47 -2.95 4.96
N LYS A 149 18.53 -2.01 5.13
CA LYS A 149 18.85 -0.65 5.58
C LYS A 149 19.26 -0.63 7.05
N ASN A 150 20.16 0.29 7.40
CA ASN A 150 20.54 0.52 8.79
C ASN A 150 19.53 1.41 9.52
N THR A 151 19.63 1.49 10.85
CA THR A 151 18.69 2.25 11.69
C THR A 151 18.61 3.74 11.34
N ALA A 152 19.71 4.37 10.93
CA ALA A 152 19.72 5.78 10.56
C ALA A 152 18.92 6.01 9.27
N GLU A 153 19.14 5.18 8.26
CA GLU A 153 18.42 5.21 6.99
C GLU A 153 16.92 4.94 7.15
N VAL A 154 16.54 4.00 8.02
CA VAL A 154 15.12 3.72 8.33
C VAL A 154 14.48 4.92 9.02
N LYS A 155 15.16 5.53 10.00
CA LYS A 155 14.66 6.71 10.72
C LYS A 155 14.50 7.92 9.79
N GLU A 156 15.44 8.12 8.88
CA GLU A 156 15.37 9.20 7.90
C GLU A 156 14.23 8.97 6.90
N GLY A 157 14.11 7.75 6.37
CA GLY A 157 13.01 7.37 5.49
C GLY A 157 11.64 7.56 6.15
N LEU A 158 11.48 7.15 7.40
CA LEU A 158 10.26 7.40 8.18
C LEU A 158 9.97 8.90 8.31
N LYS A 159 10.94 9.73 8.71
CA LYS A 159 10.73 11.18 8.84
C LYS A 159 10.27 11.83 7.53
N ARG A 160 10.84 11.37 6.41
CA ARG A 160 10.56 11.92 5.08
C ARG A 160 9.20 11.45 4.54
N ASP A 161 8.92 10.17 4.64
CA ASP A 161 7.84 9.52 3.88
C ASP A 161 6.59 9.24 4.73
N PHE A 162 6.69 9.19 6.06
CA PHE A 162 5.59 8.78 6.94
C PHE A 162 4.41 9.74 6.92
N LEU A 163 4.63 11.05 7.11
CA LEU A 163 3.53 12.03 7.14
C LEU A 163 2.85 12.19 5.77
N PRO A 164 3.58 12.31 4.65
CA PRO A 164 2.97 12.33 3.33
C PRO A 164 2.16 11.07 3.04
N ALA A 165 2.69 9.89 3.38
CA ALA A 165 1.97 8.64 3.21
C ALA A 165 0.72 8.61 4.09
N LEU A 166 0.82 8.96 5.38
CA LEU A 166 -0.32 8.97 6.29
C LEU A 166 -1.44 9.91 5.80
N ALA A 167 -1.09 11.07 5.26
CA ALA A 167 -2.07 12.01 4.70
C ALA A 167 -2.74 11.44 3.43
N LEU A 168 -1.97 10.78 2.56
CA LEU A 168 -2.48 10.18 1.33
C LEU A 168 -3.40 8.99 1.64
N GLU A 169 -2.92 8.05 2.46
CA GLU A 169 -3.68 6.88 2.89
C GLU A 169 -4.91 7.30 3.69
N GLY A 170 -4.75 8.25 4.62
CA GLY A 170 -5.82 8.79 5.43
C GLY A 170 -6.88 9.57 4.64
N GLY A 171 -6.57 10.02 3.42
CA GLY A 171 -7.55 10.62 2.51
C GLY A 171 -8.31 9.59 1.67
N ALA A 172 -7.60 8.58 1.14
CA ALA A 172 -8.17 7.62 0.19
C ALA A 172 -8.89 6.44 0.88
N TRP A 173 -8.28 5.85 1.92
CA TRP A 173 -8.79 4.64 2.56
C TRP A 173 -10.12 4.77 3.30
N PRO A 174 -10.48 5.92 3.92
CA PRO A 174 -11.78 6.02 4.60
C PRO A 174 -12.96 5.69 3.68
N LEU A 175 -12.89 6.07 2.39
CA LEU A 175 -13.95 5.74 1.43
C LEU A 175 -14.07 4.22 1.21
N LEU A 176 -12.93 3.54 1.08
CA LEU A 176 -12.87 2.08 0.93
C LEU A 176 -13.34 1.38 2.21
N GLN A 177 -12.95 1.89 3.38
CA GLN A 177 -13.33 1.31 4.67
C GLN A 177 -14.80 1.56 5.04
N ILE A 178 -15.38 2.69 4.64
CA ILE A 178 -16.83 2.92 4.76
C ILE A 178 -17.58 1.83 4.00
N ALA A 179 -17.20 1.55 2.74
CA ALA A 179 -17.81 0.49 1.95
C ALA A 179 -17.59 -0.89 2.59
N ASN A 180 -16.36 -1.18 3.03
CA ASN A 180 -15.99 -2.42 3.71
C ASN A 180 -16.88 -2.67 4.93
N PHE A 181 -16.93 -1.75 5.89
CA PHE A 181 -17.66 -1.93 7.14
C PHE A 181 -19.19 -1.87 6.98
N ARG A 182 -19.70 -1.24 5.91
CA ARG A 182 -21.14 -1.15 5.64
C ARG A 182 -21.69 -2.41 4.99
N TYR A 183 -20.95 -3.00 4.04
CA TYR A 183 -21.44 -4.04 3.15
C TYR A 183 -20.78 -5.41 3.35
N VAL A 184 -19.54 -5.45 3.83
CA VAL A 184 -18.75 -6.69 3.92
C VAL A 184 -18.87 -7.29 5.33
N PRO A 185 -19.27 -8.57 5.46
CA PRO A 185 -19.26 -9.28 6.74
C PRO A 185 -17.84 -9.34 7.34
N VAL A 186 -17.71 -9.27 8.67
CA VAL A 186 -16.42 -9.18 9.38
C VAL A 186 -15.37 -10.20 8.95
N GLN A 187 -15.79 -11.45 8.71
CA GLN A 187 -14.91 -12.53 8.26
C GLN A 187 -14.27 -12.30 6.87
N TYR A 188 -14.84 -11.43 6.04
CA TYR A 188 -14.31 -11.08 4.72
C TYR A 188 -13.68 -9.68 4.68
N GLN A 189 -13.73 -8.90 5.76
CA GLN A 189 -13.22 -7.53 5.79
C GLN A 189 -11.71 -7.47 5.51
N LEU A 190 -10.93 -8.42 6.05
CA LEU A 190 -9.50 -8.51 5.76
C LEU A 190 -9.22 -8.88 4.31
N LEU A 191 -9.99 -9.81 3.73
CA LEU A 191 -9.85 -10.18 2.32
C LEU A 191 -10.13 -8.98 1.41
N TYR A 192 -11.19 -8.22 1.71
CA TYR A 192 -11.52 -6.99 1.00
C TYR A 192 -10.34 -6.01 1.02
N VAL A 193 -9.79 -5.74 2.21
CA VAL A 193 -8.66 -4.82 2.37
C VAL A 193 -7.44 -5.28 1.61
N ASN A 194 -7.05 -6.56 1.72
CA ASN A 194 -5.92 -7.10 0.97
C ASN A 194 -6.08 -6.97 -0.55
N ILE A 195 -7.30 -7.12 -1.10
CA ILE A 195 -7.55 -6.93 -2.53
C ILE A 195 -7.35 -5.46 -2.90
N PHE A 196 -7.84 -4.53 -2.09
CA PHE A 196 -7.66 -3.10 -2.34
C PHE A 196 -6.22 -2.64 -2.11
N CYS A 197 -5.43 -3.29 -1.26
CA CYS A 197 -3.98 -3.06 -1.17
C CYS A 197 -3.26 -3.34 -2.50
N LEU A 198 -3.74 -4.30 -3.31
CA LEU A 198 -3.20 -4.55 -4.66
C LEU A 198 -3.44 -3.33 -5.57
N VAL A 199 -4.66 -2.80 -5.51
CA VAL A 199 -5.11 -1.64 -6.29
C VAL A 199 -4.37 -0.38 -5.83
N ASP A 200 -4.19 -0.24 -4.52
CA ASP A 200 -3.47 0.87 -3.92
C ASP A 200 -1.99 0.86 -4.29
N SER A 201 -1.33 -0.31 -4.24
CA SER A 201 0.06 -0.45 -4.72
C SER A 201 0.23 -0.03 -6.18
N ALA A 202 -0.76 -0.34 -7.02
CA ALA A 202 -0.81 0.11 -8.41
C ALA A 202 -1.04 1.62 -8.53
N PHE A 203 -1.96 2.17 -7.74
CA PHE A 203 -2.29 3.58 -7.69
C PHE A 203 -1.12 4.44 -7.20
N LEU A 204 -0.47 4.08 -6.09
CA LEU A 204 0.71 4.76 -5.56
C LEU A 204 1.86 4.74 -6.55
N SER A 205 2.09 3.59 -7.21
CA SER A 205 3.10 3.50 -8.28
C SER A 205 2.80 4.50 -9.40
N TRP A 206 1.53 4.67 -9.79
CA TRP A 206 1.10 5.65 -10.78
C TRP A 206 1.19 7.10 -10.28
N VAL A 207 0.77 7.40 -9.05
CA VAL A 207 0.90 8.73 -8.42
C VAL A 207 2.38 9.12 -8.30
N GLU A 208 3.26 8.18 -7.96
CA GLU A 208 4.69 8.43 -7.86
C GLU A 208 5.27 8.92 -9.19
N GLN A 209 4.70 8.50 -10.31
CA GLN A 209 5.18 8.90 -11.64
C GLN A 209 4.82 10.35 -12.00
N GLN A 210 3.79 10.92 -11.37
CA GLN A 210 3.39 12.31 -11.58
C GLN A 210 4.24 13.32 -10.79
N LYS A 211 5.54 13.05 -10.57
CA LYS A 211 6.47 13.91 -9.81
C LYS A 211 6.48 15.38 -10.26
N ASP A 212 6.09 15.66 -11.50
CA ASP A 212 6.06 17.01 -12.10
C ASP A 212 4.66 17.68 -12.09
N ALA A 213 3.66 17.06 -11.47
CA ALA A 213 2.30 17.62 -11.43
C ALA A 213 2.15 18.68 -10.32
N ALA A 214 1.59 19.84 -10.67
CA ALA A 214 1.46 21.00 -9.78
C ALA A 214 0.74 20.69 -8.46
N TRP A 215 -0.28 19.82 -8.48
CA TRP A 215 -1.03 19.43 -7.29
C TRP A 215 -0.17 18.64 -6.28
N LYS A 216 0.81 17.88 -6.75
CA LYS A 216 1.67 17.04 -5.92
C LYS A 216 2.76 17.86 -5.23
N GLN A 217 3.36 18.84 -5.94
CA GLN A 217 4.28 19.81 -5.35
C GLN A 217 3.60 20.64 -4.26
N TRP A 218 2.37 21.09 -4.53
CA TRP A 218 1.54 21.76 -3.53
C TRP A 218 1.31 20.86 -2.31
N PHE A 219 0.92 19.60 -2.50
CA PHE A 219 0.69 18.65 -1.42
C PHE A 219 1.96 18.40 -0.58
N THR A 220 3.09 18.07 -1.21
CA THR A 220 4.36 17.83 -0.50
C THR A 220 4.85 19.08 0.24
N SER A 221 4.73 20.27 -0.37
CA SER A 221 5.12 21.54 0.28
C SER A 221 4.24 21.93 1.46
N SER A 222 3.01 21.38 1.54
CA SER A 222 2.05 21.66 2.61
C SER A 222 2.32 20.85 3.88
N PHE A 223 3.08 19.75 3.76
CA PHE A 223 3.49 18.89 4.88
C PHE A 223 4.98 19.04 5.26
N GLN A 224 5.73 19.88 4.54
CA GLN A 224 7.12 20.18 4.87
C GLN A 224 7.16 21.11 6.10
N PRO A 225 7.98 20.81 7.13
CA PRO A 225 8.11 21.69 8.29
C PRO A 225 8.53 23.10 7.85
N LEU A 226 7.90 24.14 8.42
CA LEU A 226 8.13 25.56 8.12
C LEU A 226 9.60 26.02 8.13
N LYS A 227 10.52 25.21 8.68
CA LYS A 227 11.95 25.52 8.80
C LYS A 227 12.69 25.60 7.46
N GLU A 228 12.18 24.99 6.38
CA GLU A 228 12.79 25.09 5.04
C GLU A 228 12.15 26.14 4.13
N ARG A 229 10.98 26.69 4.49
CA ARG A 229 10.33 27.79 3.75
C ARG A 229 11.00 29.15 3.95
N GLY A 230 11.93 29.27 4.90
CA GLY A 230 12.64 30.51 5.23
C GLY A 230 14.11 30.58 4.78
N GLY A 231 14.61 29.61 4.01
CA GLY A 231 16.03 29.52 3.64
C GLY A 231 16.44 30.17 2.31
N GLN A 232 15.48 30.64 1.52
CA GLN A 232 15.77 31.35 0.26
C GLN A 232 15.04 32.70 0.27
N GLY A 233 15.70 33.70 0.85
CA GLY A 233 15.21 35.07 0.82
C GLY A 233 15.88 35.94 1.87
N GLY A 234 17.09 36.44 1.58
CA GLY A 234 17.71 37.45 2.43
C GLY A 234 19.22 37.62 2.23
N VAL A 235 19.56 38.32 1.14
CA VAL A 235 20.77 39.14 0.87
C VAL A 235 22.14 38.56 1.18
#